data_AF-A0A455WI89-F1
#
_entry.id   AF-A0A455WI89-F1
#
_cell.length_a   1.000
_cell.length_b   1.000
_cell.length_c   1.000
_cell.angle_alpha   90.00
_cell.angle_beta   90.00
_cell.angle_gamma   90.00
#
_symmetry.space_group_name_H-M   'P 1'
#
loop_
_entity.id
_entity.type
_entity.pdbx_description
1 polymer ?
#
loop_
_entity_poly.entity_id
_entity_poly.type
_entity_poly.pdbx_seq_one_letter_code
_entity_poly.pdbx_strand_id
1 'polypeptide(L)'
;MRETEICRQLLELREPWVVDRIKVDAQRRELHAYLRTGKSWFGRPAFVQPKSCWRHANVGPLKTYIHASLPEQGAESPETVPFLGPAGDDYTHGLAQKVIECLNAGLGYRQVCRLLDIDVYLAWQIRHAISEGVHGTDHGFEGALAESASPGAARQVIPPTGDPVWFNLLASDTPMDIRLLSLKLLLARSRQEFSGLTSHDAKILRVNTLRRFFIKHEKQLGHEIAQLATFRESAEGIDS
;
A
#
# COMPACT_ATOMS: atom_id res chain seq x y z
N MET A 1 0.61 -4.27 -30.54
CA MET A 1 0.28 -5.66 -30.10
C MET A 1 1.41 -6.29 -29.29
N ARG A 2 2.66 -6.27 -29.75
CA ARG A 2 3.78 -6.94 -29.07
C ARG A 2 4.08 -6.39 -27.66
N GLU A 3 4.06 -5.07 -27.47
CA GLU A 3 4.34 -4.43 -26.17
C GLU A 3 3.28 -4.73 -25.11
N THR A 4 2.00 -4.75 -25.51
CA THR A 4 0.88 -5.05 -24.62
C THR A 4 0.92 -6.50 -24.14
N GLU A 5 1.29 -7.43 -25.03
CA GLU A 5 1.44 -8.85 -24.70
C GLU A 5 2.64 -9.11 -23.78
N ILE A 6 3.78 -8.46 -24.06
CA ILE A 6 4.95 -8.52 -23.17
C ILE A 6 4.59 -7.99 -21.77
N CYS A 7 3.87 -6.87 -21.69
CA CYS A 7 3.45 -6.34 -20.40
C CYS A 7 2.43 -7.24 -19.71
N ARG A 8 1.52 -7.88 -20.46
CA ARG A 8 0.61 -8.89 -19.90
C ARG A 8 1.37 -10.04 -19.24
N GLN A 9 2.40 -10.55 -19.91
CA GLN A 9 3.25 -11.62 -19.38
C GLN A 9 4.06 -11.17 -18.16
N LEU A 10 4.67 -9.98 -18.22
CA LEU A 10 5.46 -9.43 -17.11
C LEU A 10 4.63 -9.15 -15.85
N LEU A 11 3.35 -8.79 -16.03
CA LEU A 11 2.40 -8.56 -14.94
C LEU A 11 1.67 -9.84 -14.51
N GLU A 12 1.97 -10.99 -15.13
CA GLU A 12 1.31 -12.28 -14.89
C GLU A 12 -0.22 -12.17 -14.97
N LEU A 13 -0.71 -11.32 -15.90
CA LEU A 13 -2.13 -11.00 -16.03
C LEU A 13 -2.91 -12.19 -16.58
N ARG A 14 -3.92 -12.62 -15.82
CA ARG A 14 -4.87 -13.66 -16.22
C ARG A 14 -6.16 -13.05 -16.73
N GLU A 15 -6.91 -13.82 -17.52
CA GLU A 15 -8.29 -13.45 -17.84
C GLU A 15 -9.10 -13.24 -16.55
N PRO A 16 -10.09 -12.32 -16.52
CA PRO A 16 -10.63 -11.54 -17.63
C PRO A 16 -9.93 -10.19 -17.87
N TRP A 17 -8.76 -9.97 -17.28
CA TRP A 17 -8.09 -8.66 -17.30
C TRP A 17 -7.37 -8.40 -18.62
N VAL A 18 -7.58 -7.19 -19.15
CA VAL A 18 -6.91 -6.70 -20.34
C VAL A 18 -6.25 -5.36 -20.03
N VAL A 19 -5.00 -5.20 -20.47
CA VAL A 19 -4.28 -3.92 -20.38
C VAL A 19 -4.89 -2.93 -21.36
N ASP A 20 -5.43 -1.84 -20.82
CA ASP A 20 -5.99 -0.74 -21.61
C ASP A 20 -4.94 0.34 -21.89
N ARG A 21 -4.14 0.67 -20.87
CA ARG A 21 -3.08 1.68 -20.96
C ARG A 21 -1.92 1.34 -20.04
N ILE A 22 -0.70 1.74 -20.44
CA ILE A 22 0.49 1.71 -19.58
C ILE A 22 1.08 3.11 -19.56
N LYS A 23 1.48 3.56 -18.37
CA LYS A 23 2.24 4.78 -18.17
C LYS A 23 3.50 4.44 -17.37
N VAL A 24 4.65 4.83 -17.89
CA VAL A 24 5.93 4.70 -17.18
C VAL A 24 6.37 6.09 -16.76
N ASP A 25 6.60 6.28 -15.46
CA ASP A 25 7.25 7.46 -14.90
C ASP A 25 8.73 7.12 -14.65
N ALA A 26 9.60 7.57 -15.56
CA ALA A 26 11.02 7.28 -15.47
C ALA A 26 11.70 8.01 -14.29
N GLN A 27 11.19 9.18 -13.88
CA GLN A 27 11.77 9.94 -12.77
C GLN A 27 11.48 9.26 -11.44
N ARG A 28 10.24 8.80 -11.26
CA ARG A 28 9.80 8.09 -10.05
C ARG A 28 10.11 6.59 -10.08
N ARG A 29 10.53 6.08 -11.24
CA ARG A 29 10.72 4.64 -11.51
C ARG A 29 9.44 3.85 -11.23
N GLU A 30 8.31 4.35 -11.73
CA GLU A 30 6.99 3.75 -11.54
C GLU A 30 6.40 3.28 -12.87
N LEU A 31 5.76 2.12 -12.85
CA LEU A 31 4.93 1.61 -13.93
C LEU A 31 3.48 1.58 -13.46
N HIS A 32 2.60 2.27 -14.17
CA HIS A 32 1.16 2.27 -13.93
C HIS A 32 0.46 1.56 -15.09
N ALA A 33 -0.10 0.39 -14.81
CA ALA A 33 -0.90 -0.37 -15.77
C ALA A 33 -2.39 -0.20 -15.44
N TYR A 34 -3.16 0.26 -16.42
CA TYR A 34 -4.60 0.46 -16.33
C TYR A 34 -5.29 -0.72 -16.98
N LEU A 35 -6.10 -1.43 -16.21
CA LEU A 35 -6.78 -2.64 -16.63
C LEU A 35 -8.27 -2.41 -16.75
N ARG A 36 -8.88 -3.18 -17.66
CA ARG A 36 -10.32 -3.30 -17.82
C ARG A 36 -10.72 -4.77 -17.91
N THR A 37 -11.97 -5.05 -17.61
CA THR A 37 -12.61 -6.35 -17.84
C THR A 37 -13.46 -6.31 -19.11
N GLY A 38 -13.69 -7.48 -19.73
CA GLY A 38 -14.67 -7.65 -20.81
C GLY A 38 -14.10 -7.78 -22.23
N LYS A 39 -14.84 -8.53 -23.07
CA LYS A 39 -14.56 -8.72 -24.51
C LYS A 39 -14.99 -7.48 -25.28
N SER A 40 -14.06 -6.88 -26.03
CA SER A 40 -14.36 -5.75 -26.94
C SER A 40 -15.02 -6.35 -28.19
N TRP A 41 -16.34 -6.27 -28.26
CA TRP A 41 -17.08 -6.87 -29.37
C TRP A 41 -17.19 -5.92 -30.57
N PHE A 42 -17.19 -4.60 -30.40
CA PHE A 42 -16.94 -3.62 -31.47
C PHE A 42 -16.39 -2.30 -30.90
N GLY A 43 -15.36 -1.74 -31.53
CA GLY A 43 -14.75 -0.45 -31.16
C GLY A 43 -13.92 -0.49 -29.86
N ARG A 44 -12.88 0.35 -29.78
CA ARG A 44 -12.20 0.59 -28.49
C ARG A 44 -13.12 1.45 -27.63
N PRO A 45 -13.61 0.95 -26.47
CA PRO A 45 -14.37 1.78 -25.55
C PRO A 45 -13.53 2.98 -25.10
N ALA A 46 -14.18 4.11 -24.81
CA ALA A 46 -13.50 5.28 -24.28
C ALA A 46 -12.81 4.93 -22.95
N PHE A 47 -11.60 5.45 -22.76
CA PHE A 47 -10.84 5.25 -21.53
C PHE A 47 -11.62 5.83 -20.34
N VAL A 48 -11.95 4.99 -19.37
CA VAL A 48 -12.55 5.40 -18.10
C VAL A 48 -11.47 5.34 -17.03
N GLN A 49 -11.26 6.45 -16.33
CA GLN A 49 -10.27 6.50 -15.26
C GLN A 49 -10.69 5.55 -14.11
N PRO A 50 -9.85 4.56 -13.76
CA PRO A 50 -10.21 3.61 -12.71
C PRO A 50 -10.31 4.26 -11.33
N LYS A 51 -11.18 3.74 -10.48
CA LYS A 51 -11.45 4.27 -9.14
C LYS A 51 -10.44 3.78 -8.08
N SER A 52 -9.72 2.69 -8.37
CA SER A 52 -8.87 1.99 -7.41
C SER A 52 -7.47 1.72 -7.98
N CYS A 53 -6.50 1.60 -7.07
CA CYS A 53 -5.09 1.38 -7.39
C CYS A 53 -4.47 0.40 -6.38
N TRP A 54 -3.69 -0.57 -6.87
CA TRP A 54 -3.01 -1.59 -6.08
C TRP A 54 -1.51 -1.63 -6.41
N ARG A 55 -0.67 -1.87 -5.42
CA ARG A 55 0.75 -2.23 -5.55
C ARG A 55 0.88 -3.68 -6.04
N HIS A 56 1.64 -3.89 -7.10
CA HIS A 56 1.93 -5.20 -7.68
C HIS A 56 3.43 -5.55 -7.56
N ALA A 57 3.84 -6.76 -7.94
CA ALA A 57 5.24 -7.11 -8.07
C ALA A 57 5.98 -6.16 -9.03
N ASN A 58 7.24 -5.87 -8.76
CA ASN A 58 8.04 -4.99 -9.62
C ASN A 58 8.24 -5.61 -11.01
N VAL A 59 8.17 -4.76 -12.04
CA VAL A 59 8.64 -5.09 -13.39
C VAL A 59 10.06 -4.55 -13.52
N GLY A 60 11.04 -5.44 -13.36
CA GLY A 60 12.44 -5.07 -13.29
C GLY A 60 12.70 -4.02 -12.18
N PRO A 61 13.32 -2.86 -12.50
CA PRO A 61 13.61 -1.82 -11.52
C PRO A 61 12.42 -0.91 -11.17
N LEU A 62 11.23 -1.14 -11.74
CA LEU A 62 10.09 -0.24 -11.65
C LEU A 62 9.06 -0.71 -10.60
N LYS A 63 8.72 0.18 -9.67
CA LYS A 63 7.58 -0.01 -8.76
C LYS A 63 6.32 -0.04 -9.59
N THR A 64 5.53 -1.11 -9.44
CA THR A 64 4.41 -1.37 -10.34
C THR A 64 3.09 -1.21 -9.62
N TYR A 65 2.18 -0.48 -10.27
CA TYR A 65 0.86 -0.14 -9.77
C TYR A 65 -0.19 -0.53 -10.80
N ILE A 66 -1.23 -1.20 -10.34
CA ILE A 66 -2.36 -1.66 -11.14
C ILE A 66 -3.55 -0.76 -10.85
N HIS A 67 -4.13 -0.17 -11.88
CA HIS A 67 -5.34 0.65 -11.78
C HIS A 67 -6.49 -0.08 -12.44
N ALA A 68 -7.56 -0.33 -11.71
CA ALA A 68 -8.71 -1.07 -12.21
C ALA A 68 -9.98 -0.68 -11.43
N SER A 69 -11.14 -0.92 -12.03
CA SER A 69 -12.42 -0.80 -11.35
C SER A 69 -12.93 -2.21 -11.04
N LEU A 70 -13.22 -2.47 -9.77
CA LEU A 70 -13.89 -3.70 -9.36
C LEU A 70 -15.32 -3.70 -9.95
N PRO A 71 -15.83 -4.83 -10.47
CA PRO A 71 -17.23 -4.96 -10.85
C PRO A 71 -18.12 -4.64 -9.64
N GLU A 72 -19.25 -3.97 -9.87
CA GLU A 72 -20.22 -3.71 -8.79
C GLU A 72 -20.75 -5.05 -8.24
N GLN A 73 -20.87 -5.14 -6.91
CA GLN A 73 -21.34 -6.34 -6.21
C GLN A 73 -22.71 -6.74 -6.75
N GLY A 74 -22.80 -7.81 -7.54
CA GLY A 74 -24.04 -8.29 -8.14
C GLY A 74 -23.93 -8.84 -9.56
N ALA A 75 -22.82 -8.61 -10.27
CA ALA A 75 -22.54 -9.32 -11.52
C ALA A 75 -22.03 -10.73 -11.20
N GLU A 76 -22.66 -11.77 -11.77
CA GLU A 76 -22.33 -13.18 -11.60
C GLU A 76 -20.81 -13.41 -11.52
N SER A 77 -20.34 -13.85 -10.34
CA SER A 77 -18.93 -14.11 -10.08
C SER A 77 -18.46 -15.31 -10.88
N PRO A 78 -17.58 -15.19 -11.88
CA PRO A 78 -16.79 -16.35 -12.25
C PRO A 78 -15.86 -16.64 -11.06
N GLU A 79 -15.85 -17.88 -10.58
CA GLU A 79 -14.95 -18.45 -9.56
C GLU A 79 -13.47 -18.34 -9.96
N THR A 80 -13.01 -17.12 -10.16
CA THR A 80 -11.68 -16.76 -10.62
C THR A 80 -11.06 -16.03 -9.45
N VAL A 81 -9.97 -16.59 -8.92
CA VAL A 81 -9.09 -15.90 -7.97
C VAL A 81 -8.90 -14.48 -8.48
N PRO A 82 -9.44 -13.46 -7.81
CA PRO A 82 -9.37 -12.11 -8.34
C PRO A 82 -7.89 -11.77 -8.44
N PHE A 83 -7.42 -11.34 -9.61
CA PHE A 83 -6.03 -10.90 -9.77
C PHE A 83 -5.74 -9.69 -8.88
N LEU A 84 -6.74 -8.82 -8.74
CA LEU A 84 -6.76 -7.70 -7.82
C LEU A 84 -6.99 -8.20 -6.39
N GLY A 85 -6.30 -7.61 -5.42
CA GLY A 85 -6.54 -7.92 -4.02
C GLY A 85 -7.97 -7.61 -3.58
N PRO A 86 -8.35 -8.05 -2.37
CA PRO A 86 -9.63 -7.74 -1.75
C PRO A 86 -10.00 -6.25 -1.85
N ALA A 87 -11.30 -5.96 -1.88
CA ALA A 87 -11.81 -4.60 -1.84
C ALA A 87 -11.40 -3.94 -0.50
N GLY A 88 -10.40 -3.07 -0.54
CA GLY A 88 -9.83 -2.42 0.65
C GLY A 88 -8.32 -2.58 0.79
N ASP A 89 -7.73 -3.59 0.14
CA ASP A 89 -6.28 -3.78 0.14
C ASP A 89 -5.58 -2.88 -0.89
N ASP A 90 -4.38 -2.44 -0.54
CA ASP A 90 -3.53 -1.62 -1.40
C ASP A 90 -2.58 -2.46 -2.28
N TYR A 91 -2.77 -3.78 -2.37
CA TYR A 91 -1.89 -4.69 -3.11
C TYR A 91 -2.65 -5.78 -3.89
N THR A 92 -2.01 -6.33 -4.92
CA THR A 92 -2.56 -7.45 -5.72
C THR A 92 -2.27 -8.81 -5.11
N HIS A 93 -3.08 -9.83 -5.41
CA HIS A 93 -2.78 -11.22 -5.02
C HIS A 93 -1.44 -11.72 -5.58
N GLY A 94 -1.03 -11.27 -6.77
CA GLY A 94 0.29 -11.64 -7.32
C GLY A 94 1.47 -11.15 -6.48
N LEU A 95 1.36 -9.96 -5.87
CA LEU A 95 2.37 -9.47 -4.93
C LEU A 95 2.34 -10.29 -3.64
N ALA A 96 1.14 -10.57 -3.12
CA ALA A 96 0.95 -11.39 -1.93
C ALA A 96 1.61 -12.76 -2.10
N GLN A 97 1.36 -13.42 -3.24
CA GLN A 97 1.93 -14.71 -3.57
C GLN A 97 3.47 -14.68 -3.53
N LYS A 98 4.11 -13.68 -4.13
CA LYS A 98 5.58 -13.57 -4.12
C LYS A 98 6.15 -13.35 -2.72
N VAL A 99 5.47 -12.58 -1.87
CA VAL A 99 5.86 -12.42 -0.46
C VAL A 99 5.81 -13.77 0.26
N ILE A 100 4.72 -14.51 0.10
CA ILE A 100 4.54 -15.84 0.71
C ILE A 100 5.62 -16.82 0.23
N GLU A 101 5.86 -16.88 -1.08
CA GLU A 101 6.88 -17.75 -1.67
C GLU A 101 8.27 -17.46 -1.10
N CYS A 102 8.61 -16.18 -0.93
CA CYS A 102 9.88 -15.79 -0.32
C CYS A 102 9.96 -16.21 1.16
N LEU A 103 8.91 -15.97 1.94
CA LEU A 103 8.87 -16.36 3.36
C LEU A 103 8.95 -17.89 3.52
N ASN A 104 8.21 -18.65 2.68
CA ASN A 104 8.24 -20.11 2.67
C ASN A 104 9.58 -20.68 2.21
N ALA A 105 10.32 -19.94 1.37
CA ALA A 105 11.70 -20.26 1.00
C ALA A 105 12.71 -19.96 2.13
N GLY A 106 12.23 -19.50 3.30
CA GLY A 106 13.05 -19.22 4.48
C GLY A 106 13.66 -17.83 4.51
N LEU A 107 13.27 -16.92 3.62
CA LEU A 107 13.73 -15.53 3.69
C LEU A 107 13.08 -14.82 4.88
N GLY A 108 13.87 -14.09 5.65
CA GLY A 108 13.37 -13.20 6.69
C GLY A 108 12.70 -11.95 6.09
N TYR A 109 11.81 -11.31 6.85
CA TYR A 109 11.06 -10.13 6.41
C TYR A 109 11.94 -9.04 5.78
N ARG A 110 13.10 -8.73 6.36
CA ARG A 110 14.03 -7.72 5.83
C ARG A 110 14.55 -8.08 4.43
N GLN A 111 14.81 -9.35 4.18
CA GLN A 111 15.26 -9.84 2.87
C GLN A 111 14.12 -9.75 1.86
N VAL A 112 12.89 -10.11 2.24
CA VAL A 112 11.70 -9.98 1.42
C VAL A 112 11.42 -8.53 1.04
N CYS A 113 11.47 -7.61 2.02
CA CYS A 113 11.28 -6.18 1.79
C CYS A 113 12.30 -5.62 0.79
N ARG A 114 13.57 -5.99 0.95
CA ARG A 114 14.64 -5.56 0.03
C ARG A 114 14.45 -6.15 -1.37
N LEU A 115 14.12 -7.43 -1.48
CA LEU A 115 14.00 -8.13 -2.75
C LEU A 115 12.82 -7.62 -3.57
N LEU A 116 11.68 -7.37 -2.92
CA LEU A 116 10.44 -6.96 -3.57
C LEU A 116 10.25 -5.44 -3.58
N ASP A 117 11.15 -4.69 -2.91
CA ASP A 117 11.05 -3.24 -2.70
C ASP A 117 9.67 -2.84 -2.16
N ILE A 118 9.30 -3.51 -1.07
CA ILE A 118 8.07 -3.29 -0.32
C ILE A 118 8.40 -2.91 1.12
N ASP A 119 7.43 -2.25 1.75
CA ASP A 119 7.54 -1.89 3.15
C ASP A 119 7.30 -3.10 4.06
N VAL A 120 7.95 -3.10 5.23
CA VAL A 120 7.84 -4.18 6.23
C VAL A 120 6.40 -4.39 6.69
N TYR A 121 5.61 -3.32 6.81
CA TYR A 121 4.20 -3.43 7.16
C TYR A 121 3.40 -4.12 6.05
N LEU A 122 3.70 -3.87 4.78
CA LEU A 122 3.01 -4.53 3.67
C LEU A 122 3.33 -6.04 3.66
N ALA A 123 4.59 -6.41 3.90
CA ALA A 123 4.99 -7.81 4.00
C ALA A 123 4.30 -8.52 5.19
N TRP A 124 4.19 -7.83 6.33
CA TRP A 124 3.46 -8.32 7.49
C TRP A 124 1.95 -8.46 7.24
N GLN A 125 1.30 -7.43 6.69
CA GLN A 125 -0.13 -7.42 6.37
C GLN A 125 -0.49 -8.61 5.46
N ILE A 126 0.36 -8.89 4.47
CA ILE A 126 0.19 -10.06 3.59
C ILE A 126 0.27 -11.37 4.37
N ARG A 127 1.26 -11.55 5.26
CA ARG A 127 1.38 -12.78 6.06
C ARG A 127 0.21 -12.93 7.03
N HIS A 128 -0.18 -11.83 7.68
CA HIS A 128 -1.25 -11.82 8.67
C HIS A 128 -2.61 -12.17 8.04
N ALA A 129 -2.94 -11.59 6.89
CA ALA A 129 -4.18 -11.89 6.16
C ALA A 129 -4.32 -13.38 5.80
N ILE A 130 -3.23 -14.14 5.78
CA ILE A 130 -3.22 -15.58 5.51
C ILE A 130 -3.28 -16.39 6.80
N SER A 131 -2.59 -15.94 7.85
CA SER A 131 -2.65 -16.59 9.17
C SER A 131 -4.01 -16.39 9.85
N GLU A 132 -4.78 -15.34 9.54
CA GLU A 132 -6.17 -15.24 10.02
C GLU A 132 -7.09 -16.33 9.42
N GLY A 133 -6.68 -17.00 8.34
CA GLY A 133 -7.31 -18.23 7.88
C GLY A 133 -6.82 -19.51 8.58
N VAL A 134 -5.69 -19.45 9.30
CA VAL A 134 -5.03 -20.56 9.98
C VAL A 134 -4.45 -20.06 11.31
N HIS A 135 -5.29 -20.02 12.35
CA HIS A 135 -4.98 -19.56 13.72
C HIS A 135 -3.49 -19.63 14.11
N GLY A 136 -2.81 -18.48 14.06
CA GLY A 136 -1.42 -18.34 14.51
C GLY A 136 -1.16 -16.93 15.01
N THR A 137 -0.80 -16.80 16.28
CA THR A 137 -0.35 -15.55 16.91
C THR A 137 1.09 -15.22 16.47
N ASP A 138 1.29 -14.17 15.67
CA ASP A 138 2.60 -13.84 15.07
C ASP A 138 3.43 -12.89 15.96
N HIS A 139 4.21 -13.45 16.88
CA HIS A 139 5.26 -12.74 17.65
C HIS A 139 6.43 -12.24 16.77
N GLY A 140 6.44 -12.51 15.46
CA GLY A 140 7.52 -12.12 14.55
C GLY A 140 7.52 -10.65 14.12
N PHE A 141 6.40 -9.93 14.29
CA PHE A 141 6.28 -8.53 13.87
C PHE A 141 7.15 -7.57 14.69
N GLU A 142 7.17 -7.72 16.01
CA GLU A 142 7.98 -6.88 16.91
C GLU A 142 9.49 -7.06 16.65
N GLY A 143 9.92 -8.31 16.41
CA GLY A 143 11.31 -8.61 16.01
C GLY A 143 11.67 -8.04 14.63
N ALA A 144 10.76 -8.11 13.65
CA ALA A 144 10.98 -7.59 12.30
C ALA A 144 11.07 -6.05 12.25
N LEU A 145 10.32 -5.35 13.11
CA LEU A 145 10.40 -3.90 13.29
C LEU A 145 11.74 -3.49 13.92
N ALA A 146 12.16 -4.18 14.99
CA ALA A 146 13.42 -3.92 15.68
C ALA A 146 14.66 -4.15 14.78
N GLU A 147 14.62 -5.17 13.91
CA GLU A 147 15.74 -5.50 13.01
C GLU A 147 15.79 -4.63 11.73
N SER A 148 14.71 -3.91 11.42
CA SER A 148 14.61 -2.97 10.31
C SER A 148 15.21 -1.58 10.63
N ALA A 149 15.45 -1.29 11.92
CA ALA A 149 16.13 -0.08 12.35
C ALA A 149 17.65 -0.23 12.18
N SER A 150 18.20 0.13 11.01
CA SER A 150 19.63 0.40 10.87
C SER A 150 19.96 1.82 11.35
N PRO A 151 20.98 2.02 12.22
CA PRO A 151 21.39 3.36 12.63
C PRO A 151 22.29 3.96 11.54
N GLY A 152 21.80 4.98 10.84
CA GLY A 152 22.64 5.76 9.94
C GLY A 152 21.91 6.42 8.77
N ALA A 153 21.98 7.76 8.75
CA ALA A 153 21.45 8.72 7.77
C ALA A 153 19.95 9.03 7.89
N ALA A 154 19.67 10.13 8.59
CA ALA A 154 18.37 10.80 8.67
C ALA A 154 17.93 11.33 7.29
N ARG A 155 17.43 10.43 6.44
CA ARG A 155 16.52 10.80 5.37
C ARG A 155 15.17 11.04 6.05
N GLN A 156 14.48 12.13 5.75
CA GLN A 156 13.13 12.39 6.25
C GLN A 156 12.18 11.36 5.63
N VAL A 157 12.10 10.17 6.23
CA VAL A 157 11.31 9.06 5.73
C VAL A 157 9.90 9.18 6.27
N ILE A 158 8.91 9.25 5.38
CA ILE A 158 7.49 9.17 5.76
C ILE A 158 7.25 7.81 6.45
N PRO A 159 6.72 7.80 7.69
CA PRO A 159 6.56 6.56 8.44
C PRO A 159 5.67 5.52 7.73
N PRO A 160 5.94 4.22 7.91
CA PRO A 160 5.13 3.13 7.35
C PRO A 160 3.69 3.17 7.89
N THR A 161 2.73 2.56 7.18
CA THR A 161 1.29 2.60 7.58
C THR A 161 1.06 2.03 8.98
N GLY A 162 1.82 1.01 9.39
CA GLY A 162 1.73 0.41 10.72
C GLY A 162 2.47 1.16 11.83
N ASP A 163 3.11 2.29 11.53
CA ASP A 163 3.83 3.04 12.56
C ASP A 163 2.84 3.61 13.59
N PRO A 164 3.05 3.38 14.91
CA PRO A 164 2.16 3.86 15.95
C PRO A 164 2.01 5.38 15.96
N VAL A 165 2.96 6.13 15.38
CA VAL A 165 2.86 7.60 15.25
C VAL A 165 1.58 8.02 14.53
N TRP A 166 1.10 7.25 13.55
CA TRP A 166 -0.12 7.58 12.81
C TRP A 166 -1.37 7.38 13.66
N PHE A 167 -1.40 6.28 14.41
CA PHE A 167 -2.50 5.98 15.33
C PHE A 167 -2.52 7.01 16.46
N ASN A 168 -1.36 7.36 17.01
CA ASN A 168 -1.23 8.38 18.05
C ASN A 168 -1.64 9.76 17.51
N LEU A 169 -1.22 10.13 16.30
CA LEU A 169 -1.60 11.40 15.67
C LEU A 169 -3.11 11.52 15.42
N LEU A 170 -3.80 10.41 15.15
CA LEU A 170 -5.24 10.36 14.92
C LEU A 170 -6.06 10.15 16.21
N ALA A 171 -5.52 9.45 17.20
CA ALA A 171 -6.17 9.14 18.48
C ALA A 171 -6.01 10.27 19.49
N SER A 172 -4.86 10.94 19.49
CA SER A 172 -4.57 12.04 20.40
C SER A 172 -4.66 13.37 19.66
N ASP A 173 -5.05 14.42 20.39
CA ASP A 173 -4.99 15.78 19.89
C ASP A 173 -3.56 16.33 20.00
N THR A 174 -2.56 15.57 19.53
CA THR A 174 -1.17 16.03 19.53
C THR A 174 -1.12 17.32 18.71
N PRO A 175 -0.59 18.42 19.27
CA PRO A 175 -0.45 19.66 18.55
C PRO A 175 0.68 19.49 17.52
N MET A 176 0.28 19.35 16.25
CA MET A 176 1.19 19.41 15.11
C MET A 176 1.08 20.79 14.48
N ASP A 177 2.21 21.45 14.23
CA ASP A 177 2.23 22.71 13.48
C ASP A 177 2.06 22.42 11.98
N ILE A 178 0.83 22.59 11.49
CA ILE A 178 0.44 22.27 10.12
C ILE A 178 0.40 23.55 9.29
N ARG A 179 1.29 23.65 8.29
CA ARG A 179 1.38 24.80 7.39
C ARG A 179 0.42 24.68 6.21
N LEU A 180 0.12 23.44 5.80
CA LEU A 180 -0.74 23.20 4.66
C LEU A 180 -2.22 23.07 5.10
N LEU A 181 -3.06 24.04 4.71
CA LEU A 181 -4.48 24.07 5.08
C LEU A 181 -5.22 22.77 4.71
N SER A 182 -4.94 22.19 3.54
CA SER A 182 -5.56 20.93 3.12
C SER A 182 -5.20 19.76 4.03
N LEU A 183 -3.98 19.73 4.60
CA LEU A 183 -3.61 18.74 5.61
C LEU A 183 -4.39 18.98 6.91
N LYS A 184 -4.54 20.24 7.33
CA LYS A 184 -5.29 20.59 8.55
C LYS A 184 -6.74 20.13 8.47
N LEU A 185 -7.40 20.36 7.33
CA LEU A 185 -8.78 19.91 7.10
C LEU A 185 -8.88 18.38 7.03
N LEU A 186 -7.95 17.73 6.33
CA LEU A 186 -7.90 16.27 6.24
C LEU A 186 -7.70 15.64 7.62
N LEU A 187 -6.78 16.19 8.43
CA LEU A 187 -6.46 15.68 9.75
C LEU A 187 -7.63 15.88 10.73
N ALA A 188 -8.25 17.06 10.74
CA ALA A 188 -9.43 17.32 11.56
C ALA A 188 -10.57 16.34 11.24
N ARG A 189 -10.87 16.14 9.96
CA ARG A 189 -11.86 15.16 9.51
C ARG A 189 -11.46 13.72 9.88
N SER A 190 -10.19 13.36 9.67
CA SER A 190 -9.71 12.01 9.96
C SER A 190 -9.78 11.69 11.45
N ARG A 191 -9.43 12.63 12.33
CA ARG A 191 -9.55 12.49 13.79
C ARG A 191 -11.00 12.29 14.23
N GLN A 192 -11.91 13.09 13.68
CA GLN A 192 -13.35 12.98 13.97
C GLN A 192 -13.91 11.61 13.53
N GLU A 193 -13.52 11.12 12.36
CA GLU A 193 -13.95 9.81 11.88
C GLU A 193 -13.28 8.69 12.70
N PHE A 194 -12.01 8.83 13.05
CA PHE A 194 -11.20 7.82 13.74
C PHE A 194 -11.71 7.49 15.14
N SER A 195 -12.25 8.46 15.88
CA SER A 195 -12.82 8.25 17.22
C SER A 195 -14.05 7.34 17.21
N GLY A 196 -14.79 7.30 16.10
CA GLY A 196 -15.97 6.44 15.93
C GLY A 196 -15.67 5.03 15.39
N LEU A 197 -14.41 4.73 15.04
CA LEU A 197 -14.05 3.43 14.45
C LEU A 197 -13.76 2.39 15.53
N THR A 198 -14.50 1.29 15.48
CA THR A 198 -14.32 0.14 16.38
C THR A 198 -13.40 -0.93 15.80
N SER A 199 -13.43 -1.14 14.48
CA SER A 199 -12.57 -2.11 13.80
C SER A 199 -11.15 -1.57 13.58
N HIS A 200 -10.16 -2.44 13.80
CA HIS A 200 -8.75 -2.16 13.53
C HIS A 200 -8.50 -1.90 12.03
N ASP A 201 -9.15 -2.65 11.14
CA ASP A 201 -9.05 -2.47 9.69
C ASP A 201 -9.56 -1.10 9.25
N ALA A 202 -10.66 -0.65 9.84
CA ALA A 202 -11.21 0.67 9.56
C ALA A 202 -10.24 1.78 9.98
N LYS A 203 -9.55 1.61 11.12
CA LYS A 203 -8.51 2.54 11.59
C LYS A 203 -7.30 2.54 10.64
N ILE A 204 -6.85 1.37 10.17
CA ILE A 204 -5.79 1.25 9.17
C ILE A 204 -6.16 1.97 7.87
N LEU A 205 -7.40 1.83 7.38
CA LEU A 205 -7.86 2.53 6.17
C LEU A 205 -7.79 4.06 6.31
N ARG A 206 -8.07 4.59 7.50
CA ARG A 206 -7.92 6.04 7.79
C ARG A 206 -6.45 6.44 7.79
N VAL A 207 -5.60 5.69 8.49
CA VAL A 207 -4.15 5.92 8.50
C VAL A 207 -3.58 5.90 7.09
N ASN A 208 -3.99 4.94 6.25
CA ASN A 208 -3.55 4.84 4.86
C ASN A 208 -3.98 6.03 4.00
N THR A 209 -5.18 6.56 4.23
CA THR A 209 -5.66 7.78 3.55
C THR A 209 -4.80 8.98 3.91
N LEU A 210 -4.45 9.13 5.20
CA LEU A 210 -3.56 10.19 5.67
C LEU A 210 -2.14 10.01 5.10
N ARG A 211 -1.57 8.81 5.19
CA ARG A 211 -0.23 8.50 4.68
C ARG A 211 -0.11 8.76 3.17
N ARG A 212 -1.13 8.39 2.38
CA ARG A 212 -1.18 8.69 0.94
C ARG A 212 -1.13 10.19 0.66
N PHE A 213 -1.77 11.00 1.50
CA PHE A 213 -1.68 12.45 1.41
C PHE A 213 -0.25 12.93 1.66
N PHE A 214 0.42 12.43 2.69
CA PHE A 214 1.83 12.74 2.98
C PHE A 214 2.76 12.37 1.81
N ILE A 215 2.60 11.17 1.23
CA ILE A 215 3.40 10.72 0.07
C ILE A 215 3.14 11.61 -1.15
N LYS A 216 1.88 11.95 -1.42
CA LYS A 216 1.52 12.79 -2.57
C LYS A 216 2.10 14.20 -2.44
N HIS A 217 2.15 14.74 -1.23
CA HIS A 217 2.56 16.12 -0.94
C HIS A 217 3.93 16.22 -0.25
N GLU A 218 4.78 15.19 -0.36
CA GLU A 218 6.06 15.07 0.35
C GLU A 218 6.92 16.34 0.27
N LYS A 219 7.06 16.92 -0.94
CA LYS A 219 7.86 18.14 -1.18
C LYS A 219 7.34 19.38 -0.43
N GLN A 220 6.03 19.43 -0.18
CA GLN A 220 5.37 20.55 0.49
C GLN A 220 5.27 20.32 2.00
N LEU A 221 5.36 19.07 2.45
CA LEU A 221 5.14 18.64 3.83
C LEU A 221 6.44 18.32 4.58
N GLY A 222 7.60 18.80 4.09
CA GLY A 222 8.88 18.49 4.73
C GLY A 222 8.96 18.93 6.20
N HIS A 223 8.24 19.98 6.58
CA HIS A 223 8.15 20.44 7.96
C HIS A 223 7.33 19.50 8.84
N GLU A 224 6.19 19.03 8.34
CA GLU A 224 5.30 18.10 9.03
C GLU A 224 5.90 16.70 9.11
N ILE A 225 6.62 16.26 8.07
CA ILE A 225 7.36 15.00 8.07
C ILE A 225 8.48 15.02 9.13
N ALA A 226 9.16 16.15 9.30
CA ALA A 226 10.16 16.31 10.36
C ALA A 226 9.53 16.20 11.76
N GLN A 227 8.36 16.82 11.98
CA GLN A 227 7.63 16.70 13.25
C GLN A 227 7.18 15.25 13.52
N LEU A 228 6.75 14.50 12.49
CA LEU A 228 6.44 13.08 12.63
C LEU A 228 7.65 12.27 13.12
N ALA A 229 8.85 12.58 12.65
CA ALA A 229 10.07 11.91 13.12
C ALA A 229 10.33 12.19 14.60
N THR A 230 10.18 13.45 15.04
CA THR A 230 10.31 13.82 16.47
C THR A 230 9.27 13.16 17.36
N PHE A 231 8.04 13.00 16.86
CA PHE A 231 6.99 12.30 17.60
C PHE A 231 7.25 10.80 17.74
N ARG A 232 7.96 10.18 16.78
CA ARG A 232 8.41 8.78 16.88
C ARG A 232 9.47 8.62 17.98
N GLU A 233 10.47 9.50 18.00
CA GLU A 233 11.52 9.50 19.02
C GLU A 233 10.97 9.73 20.44
N SER A 234 9.95 10.59 20.55
CA SER A 234 9.29 10.87 21.84
C SER A 234 8.40 9.72 22.33
N ALA A 235 7.90 8.88 21.42
CA ALA A 235 7.13 7.68 21.76
C ALA A 235 8.03 6.51 22.20
N GLU A 236 9.25 6.42 21.67
CA GLU A 236 10.24 5.40 22.04
C GLU A 236 10.95 5.71 23.38
N GLY A 237 10.98 6.98 23.81
CA GLY A 237 11.69 7.43 25.02
C GLY A 237 10.93 7.30 26.35
N ILE A 238 9.75 6.69 26.39
CA ILE A 238 8.90 6.60 27.61
C ILE A 238 9.14 5.29 28.40
N ASP A 239 9.87 4.31 27.84
CA ASP A 239 10.21 3.03 28.48
C ASP A 239 11.67 2.94 28.99
N SER A 240 12.27 4.05 29.44
CA SER A 240 13.61 4.04 30.09
C SER A 240 13.58 4.59 31.51
#